data_AF-A0A368NPQ6-F1
#
_entry.id   AF-A0A368NPQ6-F1
#
_cell.length_a   1.000
_cell.length_b   1.000
_cell.length_c   1.000
_cell.angle_alpha   90.00
_cell.angle_beta   90.00
_cell.angle_gamma   90.00
#
_symmetry.space_group_name_H-M   'P 1'
#
loop_
_entity.id
_entity.type
_entity.pdbx_description
1 polymer ?
#
loop_
_entity_poly.entity_id
_entity_poly.type
_entity_poly.pdbx_seq_one_letter_code
_entity_poly.pdbx_strand_id
1 'polypeptide(L)'
;MYLIKIAVLITSLAFASALPASAQDIPAPIHGVTFEEWAAANARIANTMDKSEVENILGVTDAQFQEIDAGFTKAWKESPDPQREFSRLYGEAFANPNSGRFAKAPMQVAQKGKLATFEDYARVQGHLQAAVKFGVDPQKVLEQHGLTVYEFSQEAGQWVQKLANQANAGGDGQSIMQWHDRLAFYEAEYSERYAKQ
;
A
#
# COMPACT_ATOMS: atom_id res chain seq x y z
N MET A 1 7.81 10.69 -15.35
CA MET A 1 6.72 9.81 -14.90
C MET A 1 7.35 8.66 -14.10
N TYR A 2 7.78 8.94 -12.87
CA TYR A 2 8.36 7.93 -11.98
C TYR A 2 7.26 7.49 -11.03
N LEU A 3 6.40 6.60 -11.53
CA LEU A 3 5.50 5.81 -10.71
C LEU A 3 6.39 5.03 -9.74
N ILE A 4 6.23 5.32 -8.45
CA ILE A 4 6.76 4.53 -7.36
C ILE A 4 6.31 3.10 -7.65
N LYS A 5 7.25 2.25 -8.06
CA LYS A 5 7.04 0.81 -8.11
C LYS A 5 6.82 0.40 -6.66
N ILE A 6 5.56 0.33 -6.23
CA ILE A 6 5.16 -0.34 -4.99
C ILE A 6 5.46 -1.82 -5.24
N ALA A 7 6.72 -2.19 -5.03
CA ALA A 7 7.11 -3.56 -4.90
C ALA A 7 6.48 -4.04 -3.59
N VAL A 8 5.32 -4.70 -3.70
CA VAL A 8 4.79 -5.56 -2.64
C VAL A 8 5.77 -6.71 -2.52
N LEU A 9 6.83 -6.50 -1.74
CA LEU A 9 7.84 -7.52 -1.45
C LEU A 9 7.29 -8.40 -0.33
N ILE A 10 6.58 -9.46 -0.71
CA ILE A 10 6.32 -10.58 0.19
C ILE A 10 7.68 -11.24 0.43
N THR A 11 8.26 -11.06 1.61
CA THR A 11 9.48 -11.77 1.99
C THR A 11 9.39 -12.27 3.43
N SER A 12 9.28 -13.60 3.49
CA SER A 12 9.63 -14.57 4.53
C SER A 12 10.08 -14.05 5.90
N LEU A 13 9.30 -14.46 6.90
CA LEU A 13 9.58 -14.40 8.33
C LEU A 13 10.89 -15.17 8.65
N ALA A 14 11.89 -14.48 9.20
CA ALA A 14 12.95 -15.10 10.00
C ALA A 14 13.02 -14.34 11.33
N PHE A 15 12.66 -15.04 12.41
CA PHE A 15 12.63 -14.52 13.77
C PHE A 15 14.05 -14.53 14.35
N ALA A 16 14.54 -13.39 14.83
CA ALA A 16 15.68 -13.34 15.73
C ALA A 16 15.56 -12.15 16.70
N SER A 17 15.45 -12.49 17.99
CA SER A 17 15.85 -11.72 19.18
C SER A 17 15.34 -10.28 19.34
N ALA A 18 14.39 -10.07 20.25
CA ALA A 18 13.93 -8.75 20.67
C ALA A 18 15.05 -8.00 21.44
N LEU A 19 15.66 -7.02 20.79
CA LEU A 19 16.31 -5.89 21.45
C LEU A 19 15.25 -4.85 21.86
N PRO A 20 15.48 -4.06 22.92
CA PRO A 20 14.55 -3.02 23.33
C PRO A 20 14.28 -2.06 22.16
N ALA A 21 13.01 -1.88 21.83
CA ALA A 21 12.54 -0.94 20.83
C ALA A 21 13.03 0.46 21.23
N SER A 22 14.06 0.94 20.56
CA SER A 22 14.40 2.36 20.59
C SER A 22 13.25 3.07 19.90
N ALA A 23 12.61 4.03 20.56
CA ALA A 23 11.67 4.93 19.90
C ALA A 23 12.43 5.59 18.76
N GLN A 24 12.21 5.12 17.54
CA GLN A 24 12.92 5.64 16.41
C GLN A 24 12.26 6.95 16.03
N ASP A 25 13.04 8.03 16.04
CA ASP A 25 12.53 9.37 15.81
C ASP A 25 11.92 9.47 14.41
N ILE A 26 10.66 9.92 14.34
CA ILE A 26 9.99 10.30 13.10
C ILE A 26 10.92 11.28 12.36
N PRO A 27 11.20 11.08 11.06
CA PRO A 27 12.15 11.93 10.35
C PRO A 27 11.72 13.41 10.41
N ALA A 28 12.72 14.30 10.57
CA ALA A 28 12.46 15.73 10.60
C ALA A 28 11.75 16.22 9.32
N PRO A 29 10.88 17.24 9.40
CA PRO A 29 10.20 17.78 8.23
C PRO A 29 11.18 18.24 7.13
N ILE A 30 10.82 17.99 5.87
CA ILE A 30 11.58 18.40 4.69
C ILE A 30 10.77 19.48 3.97
N HIS A 31 11.37 20.64 3.70
CA HIS A 31 10.66 21.84 3.20
C HIS A 31 9.42 22.23 4.04
N GLY A 32 9.45 21.91 5.34
CA GLY A 32 8.33 22.15 6.26
C GLY A 32 7.14 21.19 6.08
N VAL A 33 7.26 20.14 5.26
CA VAL A 33 6.29 19.05 5.14
C VAL A 33 6.68 17.94 6.11
N THR A 34 5.76 17.55 6.99
CA THR A 34 6.01 16.47 7.96
C THR A 34 5.89 15.09 7.31
N PHE A 35 6.36 14.06 8.01
CA PHE A 35 6.22 12.67 7.58
C PHE A 35 4.75 12.28 7.37
N GLU A 36 3.86 12.72 8.25
CA GLU A 36 2.43 12.44 8.18
C GLU A 36 1.76 13.17 7.02
N GLU A 37 2.16 14.42 6.75
CA GLU A 37 1.68 15.17 5.59
C GLU A 37 2.16 14.54 4.29
N TRP A 38 3.38 14.01 4.25
CA TRP A 38 3.89 13.25 3.12
C TRP A 38 3.12 11.93 2.90
N ALA A 39 2.84 11.17 3.95
CA ALA A 39 2.04 9.96 3.84
C ALA A 39 0.59 10.27 3.40
N ALA A 40 -0.01 11.36 3.90
CA ALA A 40 -1.34 11.82 3.49
C ALA A 40 -1.36 12.31 2.02
N ALA A 41 -0.29 12.98 1.57
CA ALA A 41 -0.11 13.36 0.17
C ALA A 41 -0.07 12.13 -0.75
N ASN A 42 0.70 11.11 -0.37
CA ASN A 42 0.75 9.84 -1.09
C ASN A 42 -0.61 9.13 -1.12
N ALA A 43 -1.36 9.17 -0.02
CA ALA A 43 -2.72 8.60 0.04
C ALA A 43 -3.67 9.28 -0.96
N ARG A 44 -3.55 10.59 -1.12
CA ARG A 44 -4.36 11.37 -2.08
C ARG A 44 -3.99 11.10 -3.53
N ILE A 45 -2.70 11.04 -3.83
CA ILE A 45 -2.21 10.66 -5.18
C ILE A 45 -2.67 9.22 -5.50
N ALA A 46 -2.51 8.31 -4.54
CA ALA A 46 -3.01 6.93 -4.64
C ALA A 46 -4.54 6.85 -4.79
N ASN A 47 -5.26 7.91 -4.42
CA ASN A 47 -6.69 8.08 -4.61
C ASN A 47 -7.04 9.09 -5.73
N THR A 48 -6.18 9.19 -6.76
CA THR A 48 -6.40 9.95 -8.00
C THR A 48 -6.39 11.48 -7.90
N MET A 49 -6.05 12.06 -6.76
CA MET A 49 -5.81 13.50 -6.69
C MET A 49 -4.62 13.88 -7.56
N ASP A 50 -4.75 14.97 -8.32
CA ASP A 50 -3.67 15.46 -9.15
C ASP A 50 -2.47 15.91 -8.30
N LYS A 51 -1.26 15.57 -8.75
CA LYS A 51 -0.04 15.88 -8.03
C LYS A 51 0.15 17.39 -7.82
N SER A 52 -0.21 18.21 -8.83
CA SER A 52 -0.10 19.66 -8.71
C SER A 52 -1.08 20.23 -7.66
N GLU A 53 -2.24 19.61 -7.48
CA GLU A 53 -3.16 19.97 -6.40
C GLU A 53 -2.57 19.64 -5.02
N VAL A 54 -1.95 18.47 -4.89
CA VAL A 54 -1.22 18.08 -3.66
C VAL A 54 -0.09 19.05 -3.34
N GLU A 55 0.73 19.40 -4.34
CA GLU A 55 1.82 20.39 -4.21
C GLU A 55 1.29 21.76 -3.77
N ASN A 56 0.18 22.21 -4.37
CA ASN A 56 -0.48 23.46 -4.00
C ASN A 56 -0.97 23.47 -2.56
N ILE A 57 -1.60 22.38 -2.08
CA ILE A 57 -2.07 22.28 -0.69
C ILE A 57 -0.89 22.29 0.29
N LEU A 58 0.20 21.59 -0.06
CA LEU A 58 1.42 21.57 0.73
C LEU A 58 2.19 22.89 0.65
N GLY A 59 1.96 23.73 -0.36
CA GLY A 59 2.69 24.97 -0.58
C GLY A 59 4.14 24.71 -1.00
N VAL A 60 4.36 23.69 -1.84
CA VAL A 60 5.68 23.29 -2.35
C VAL A 60 5.67 23.24 -3.87
N THR A 61 6.86 23.36 -4.47
CA THR A 61 7.06 23.16 -5.91
C THR A 61 7.27 21.67 -6.24
N ASP A 62 7.13 21.27 -7.52
CA ASP A 62 7.45 19.91 -7.98
C ASP A 62 8.87 19.47 -7.58
N ALA A 63 9.87 20.34 -7.72
CA ALA A 63 11.24 20.05 -7.30
C ALA A 63 11.35 19.78 -5.80
N GLN A 64 10.72 20.62 -4.97
CA GLN A 64 10.69 20.40 -3.52
C GLN A 64 9.93 19.12 -3.14
N PHE A 65 8.84 18.80 -3.83
CA PHE A 65 8.11 17.56 -3.61
C PHE A 65 8.96 16.34 -3.95
N GLN A 66 9.73 16.38 -5.03
CA GLN A 66 10.68 15.31 -5.37
C GLN A 66 11.78 15.15 -4.30
N GLU A 67 12.28 16.25 -3.74
CA GLU A 67 13.23 16.22 -2.63
C GLU A 67 12.62 15.65 -1.34
N ILE A 68 11.36 15.99 -1.04
CA ILE A 68 10.59 15.40 0.07
C ILE A 68 10.46 13.89 -0.11
N ASP A 69 10.00 13.43 -1.29
CA ASP A 69 9.84 12.01 -1.61
C ASP A 69 11.16 11.25 -1.45
N ALA A 70 12.24 11.79 -2.03
CA ALA A 70 13.56 11.19 -1.96
C ALA A 70 14.07 11.13 -0.52
N GLY A 71 13.89 12.21 0.25
CA GLY A 71 14.37 12.31 1.62
C GLY A 71 13.66 11.37 2.59
N PHE A 72 12.32 11.32 2.57
CA PHE A 72 11.58 10.37 3.41
C PHE A 72 11.77 8.92 2.95
N THR A 73 11.89 8.65 1.64
CA THR A 73 12.24 7.31 1.14
C THR A 73 13.63 6.87 1.60
N LYS A 74 14.60 7.80 1.63
CA LYS A 74 15.94 7.54 2.16
C LYS A 74 15.87 7.25 3.66
N ALA A 75 15.15 8.06 4.43
CA ALA A 75 14.95 7.86 5.86
C ALA A 75 14.27 6.50 6.17
N TRP A 76 13.32 6.08 5.32
CA TRP A 76 12.75 4.74 5.40
C TRP A 76 13.84 3.68 5.26
N LYS A 77 14.62 3.71 4.17
CA LYS A 77 15.65 2.69 3.89
C LYS A 77 16.73 2.63 4.96
N GLU A 78 17.08 3.76 5.55
CA GLU A 78 18.11 3.89 6.58
C GLU A 78 17.58 3.62 8.00
N SER A 79 16.27 3.42 8.15
CA SER A 79 15.63 3.05 9.41
C SER A 79 16.21 1.73 9.94
N PRO A 80 16.59 1.64 11.22
CA PRO A 80 16.89 0.36 11.88
C PRO A 80 15.76 -0.67 11.80
N ASP A 81 14.51 -0.21 11.74
CA ASP A 81 13.34 -1.09 11.62
C ASP A 81 12.38 -0.63 10.52
N PRO A 82 12.79 -0.78 9.25
CA PRO A 82 12.04 -0.25 8.11
C PRO A 82 10.76 -1.05 7.87
N GLN A 83 10.67 -2.28 8.35
CA GLN A 83 9.54 -3.18 8.09
C GLN A 83 8.48 -3.14 9.20
N ARG A 84 8.83 -2.86 10.45
CA ARG A 84 7.85 -2.78 11.54
C ARG A 84 7.41 -1.36 11.79
N GLU A 85 8.23 -0.56 12.46
CA GLU A 85 7.77 0.72 13.02
C GLU A 85 7.57 1.79 11.94
N PHE A 86 8.51 1.90 11.00
CA PHE A 86 8.40 2.89 9.92
C PHE A 86 7.19 2.60 9.01
N SER A 87 7.01 1.33 8.61
CA SER A 87 5.81 0.87 7.87
C SER A 87 4.52 1.11 8.64
N ARG A 88 4.51 0.87 9.95
CA ARG A 88 3.33 1.09 10.81
C ARG A 88 2.95 2.56 10.82
N LEU A 89 3.89 3.45 11.12
CA LEU A 89 3.66 4.90 11.16
C LEU A 89 3.23 5.43 9.80
N TYR A 90 3.88 5.00 8.72
CA TYR A 90 3.47 5.37 7.36
C TYR A 90 2.04 4.91 7.07
N GLY A 91 1.72 3.65 7.37
CA GLY A 91 0.39 3.08 7.14
C GLY A 91 -0.72 3.80 7.91
N GLU A 92 -0.46 4.16 9.17
CA GLU A 92 -1.38 4.94 10.00
C GLU A 92 -1.65 6.34 9.43
N ALA A 93 -0.59 7.05 9.03
CA ALA A 93 -0.73 8.37 8.42
C ALA A 93 -1.38 8.30 7.03
N PHE A 94 -1.02 7.31 6.22
CA PHE A 94 -1.61 7.06 4.90
C PHE A 94 -3.11 6.77 4.99
N ALA A 95 -3.55 6.00 6.01
CA ALA A 95 -4.97 5.75 6.27
C ALA A 95 -5.75 7.00 6.75
N ASN A 96 -5.05 8.08 7.10
CA ASN A 96 -5.63 9.36 7.50
C ASN A 96 -5.26 10.49 6.50
N PRO A 97 -5.81 10.48 5.28
CA PRO A 97 -5.46 11.43 4.21
C PRO A 97 -5.89 12.88 4.48
N ASN A 98 -6.58 13.15 5.59
CA ASN A 98 -7.10 14.47 5.94
C ASN A 98 -6.30 15.14 7.08
N SER A 99 -5.09 14.67 7.35
CA SER A 99 -4.20 15.22 8.38
C SER A 99 -3.49 16.51 7.93
N GLY A 100 -2.97 17.28 8.89
CA GLY A 100 -2.15 18.46 8.62
C GLY A 100 -2.85 19.49 7.72
N ARG A 101 -2.12 20.02 6.73
CA ARG A 101 -2.66 20.97 5.73
C ARG A 101 -3.86 20.42 4.95
N PHE A 102 -3.95 19.11 4.78
CA PHE A 102 -5.05 18.46 4.05
C PHE A 102 -6.39 18.49 4.79
N ALA A 103 -6.42 18.84 6.08
CA ALA A 103 -7.65 19.02 6.83
C ALA A 103 -8.59 20.10 6.24
N LYS A 104 -8.02 21.06 5.49
CA LYS A 104 -8.76 22.16 4.86
C LYS A 104 -9.35 21.81 3.49
N ALA A 105 -8.96 20.67 2.91
CA ALA A 105 -9.43 20.17 1.63
C ALA A 105 -9.73 18.66 1.74
N PRO A 106 -10.74 18.26 2.54
CA PRO A 106 -10.93 16.88 2.92
C PRO A 106 -11.21 15.99 1.71
N MET A 107 -10.43 14.92 1.58
CA MET A 107 -10.71 13.82 0.68
C MET A 107 -11.77 12.93 1.32
N GLN A 108 -12.75 12.50 0.54
CA GLN A 108 -13.67 11.46 0.98
C GLN A 108 -12.89 10.15 1.11
N VAL A 109 -12.86 9.61 2.33
CA VAL A 109 -12.24 8.30 2.57
C VAL A 109 -13.06 7.23 1.85
N ALA A 110 -12.34 6.27 1.27
CA ALA A 110 -12.88 5.13 0.54
C ALA A 110 -14.11 4.52 1.23
N GLN A 111 -15.20 4.38 0.48
CA GLN A 111 -16.34 3.61 0.95
C GLN A 111 -15.98 2.13 0.96
N LYS A 112 -16.14 1.48 2.12
CA LYS A 112 -15.90 0.05 2.25
C LYS A 112 -16.93 -0.74 1.44
N GLY A 113 -16.50 -1.86 0.85
CA GLY A 113 -17.40 -2.85 0.27
C GLY A 113 -17.00 -3.32 -1.13
N LYS A 114 -15.96 -2.73 -1.75
CA LYS A 114 -15.46 -3.21 -3.04
C LYS A 114 -14.74 -4.56 -2.91
N LEU A 115 -14.15 -4.85 -1.75
CA LEU A 115 -13.56 -6.14 -1.40
C LEU A 115 -14.30 -6.79 -0.21
N ALA A 116 -15.65 -6.79 -0.26
CA ALA A 116 -16.49 -7.24 0.84
C ALA A 116 -16.34 -8.74 1.17
N THR A 117 -16.03 -9.56 0.16
CA THR A 117 -15.82 -11.00 0.32
C THR A 117 -14.38 -11.39 0.00
N PHE A 118 -13.95 -12.56 0.49
CA PHE A 118 -12.64 -13.10 0.13
C PHE A 118 -12.56 -13.37 -1.38
N GLU A 119 -13.70 -13.67 -2.01
CA GLU A 119 -13.82 -13.88 -3.44
C GLU A 119 -13.47 -12.62 -4.25
N ASP A 120 -13.99 -11.46 -3.81
CA ASP A 120 -13.68 -10.17 -4.42
C ASP A 120 -12.18 -9.84 -4.27
N TYR A 121 -11.64 -10.03 -3.07
CA TYR A 121 -10.22 -9.86 -2.81
C TYR A 121 -9.34 -10.80 -3.64
N ALA A 122 -9.66 -12.09 -3.67
CA ALA A 122 -8.87 -13.10 -4.38
C ALA A 122 -8.84 -12.84 -5.89
N ARG A 123 -9.96 -12.38 -6.46
CA ARG A 123 -10.03 -11.99 -7.87
C ARG A 123 -9.07 -10.84 -8.20
N VAL A 124 -9.10 -9.78 -7.40
CA VAL A 124 -8.23 -8.61 -7.61
C VAL A 124 -6.77 -8.98 -7.37
N GLN A 125 -6.48 -9.67 -6.26
CA GLN A 125 -5.13 -10.07 -5.88
C GLN A 125 -4.50 -11.03 -6.90
N GLY A 126 -5.24 -12.03 -7.38
CA GLY A 126 -4.77 -12.93 -8.44
C GLY A 126 -4.50 -12.19 -9.75
N HIS A 127 -5.35 -11.22 -10.11
CA HIS A 127 -5.10 -10.37 -11.28
C HIS A 127 -3.80 -9.56 -11.13
N LEU A 128 -3.58 -8.94 -9.96
CA LEU A 128 -2.36 -8.19 -9.68
C LEU A 128 -1.10 -9.07 -9.77
N GLN A 129 -1.15 -10.29 -9.21
CA GLN A 129 -0.05 -11.24 -9.27
C GLN A 129 0.27 -11.65 -10.72
N ALA A 130 -0.76 -11.96 -11.51
CA ALA A 130 -0.58 -12.24 -12.93
C ALA A 130 0.00 -11.04 -13.68
N ALA A 131 -0.53 -9.83 -13.46
CA ALA A 131 -0.07 -8.63 -14.12
C ALA A 131 1.42 -8.36 -13.86
N VAL A 132 1.88 -8.50 -12.61
CA VAL A 132 3.30 -8.37 -12.26
C VAL A 132 4.17 -9.36 -13.03
N LYS A 133 3.75 -10.63 -13.18
CA LYS A 133 4.48 -11.65 -13.95
C LYS A 133 4.65 -11.27 -15.43
N PHE A 134 3.69 -10.56 -16.00
CA PHE A 134 3.68 -10.15 -17.40
C PHE A 134 4.13 -8.70 -17.63
N GLY A 135 4.62 -8.01 -16.58
CA GLY A 135 5.07 -6.62 -16.68
C GLY A 135 3.95 -5.61 -16.93
N VAL A 136 2.70 -5.99 -16.62
CA VAL A 136 1.53 -5.13 -16.71
C VAL A 136 1.45 -4.24 -15.47
N ASP A 137 1.09 -2.97 -15.69
CA ASP A 137 0.97 -1.97 -14.64
C ASP A 137 -0.13 -2.35 -13.62
N PRO A 138 0.20 -2.58 -12.34
CA PRO A 138 -0.77 -2.91 -11.30
C PRO A 138 -1.82 -1.82 -11.09
N GLN A 139 -1.50 -0.54 -11.33
CA GLN A 139 -2.47 0.54 -11.19
C GLN A 139 -3.60 0.38 -12.21
N LYS A 140 -3.27 0.05 -13.47
CA LYS A 140 -4.28 -0.22 -14.51
C LYS A 140 -5.16 -1.42 -14.19
N VAL A 141 -4.60 -2.42 -13.51
CA VAL A 141 -5.37 -3.58 -13.05
C VAL A 141 -6.39 -3.17 -11.99
N LEU A 142 -5.99 -2.36 -11.01
CA LEU A 142 -6.92 -1.84 -10.00
C LEU A 142 -8.03 -1.01 -10.65
N GLU A 143 -7.69 -0.16 -11.62
CA GLU A 143 -8.66 0.62 -12.39
C GLU A 143 -9.70 -0.28 -13.10
N GLN A 144 -9.28 -1.41 -13.67
CA GLN A 144 -10.19 -2.40 -14.28
C GLN A 144 -11.16 -3.03 -13.28
N HIS A 145 -10.79 -3.07 -12.00
CA HIS A 145 -11.65 -3.51 -10.89
C HIS A 145 -12.38 -2.35 -10.21
N GLY A 146 -12.32 -1.14 -10.78
CA GLY A 146 -12.96 0.04 -10.21
C GLY A 146 -12.35 0.46 -8.87
N LEU A 147 -11.08 0.16 -8.63
CA LEU A 147 -10.34 0.45 -7.41
C LEU A 147 -9.23 1.46 -7.68
N THR A 148 -9.04 2.39 -6.75
CA THR A 148 -7.78 3.13 -6.65
C THR A 148 -6.76 2.33 -5.83
N VAL A 149 -5.48 2.72 -5.89
CA VAL A 149 -4.43 2.14 -5.02
C VAL A 149 -4.78 2.36 -3.56
N TYR A 150 -5.30 3.54 -3.24
CA TYR A 150 -5.75 3.87 -1.88
C TYR A 150 -6.89 2.95 -1.43
N GLU A 151 -7.95 2.81 -2.23
CA GLU A 151 -9.10 1.95 -1.89
C GLU A 151 -8.69 0.49 -1.68
N PHE A 152 -7.85 -0.05 -2.58
CA PHE A 152 -7.33 -1.40 -2.43
C PHE A 152 -6.52 -1.54 -1.13
N SER A 153 -5.64 -0.59 -0.82
CA SER A 153 -4.86 -0.60 0.42
C SER A 153 -5.74 -0.58 1.68
N GLN A 154 -6.83 0.20 1.67
CA GLN A 154 -7.73 0.30 2.82
C GLN A 154 -8.60 -0.95 3.01
N GLU A 155 -9.01 -1.59 1.92
CA GLU A 155 -9.93 -2.74 1.98
C GLU A 155 -9.22 -4.10 2.04
N ALA A 156 -8.03 -4.23 1.45
CA ALA A 156 -7.28 -5.49 1.40
C ALA A 156 -6.68 -5.88 2.77
N GLY A 157 -6.39 -4.89 3.62
CA GLY A 157 -5.71 -5.11 4.91
C GLY A 157 -6.40 -6.14 5.81
N GLN A 158 -7.73 -6.17 5.81
CA GLN A 158 -8.50 -7.16 6.58
C GLN A 158 -8.25 -8.61 6.10
N TRP A 159 -8.06 -8.81 4.79
CA TRP A 159 -7.84 -10.13 4.20
C TRP A 159 -6.41 -10.59 4.43
N VAL A 160 -5.45 -9.67 4.28
CA VAL A 160 -4.04 -9.91 4.65
C VAL A 160 -3.94 -10.33 6.13
N GLN A 161 -4.61 -9.61 7.03
CA GLN A 161 -4.61 -9.94 8.45
C GLN A 161 -5.28 -11.29 8.73
N LYS A 162 -6.41 -11.60 8.09
CA LYS A 162 -7.07 -12.91 8.23
C LYS A 162 -6.16 -14.05 7.75
N LEU A 163 -5.52 -13.90 6.59
CA LEU A 163 -4.55 -14.89 6.06
C LEU A 163 -3.38 -15.09 7.02
N ALA A 164 -2.79 -14.01 7.52
CA ALA A 164 -1.69 -14.07 8.48
C ALA A 164 -2.09 -14.76 9.79
N ASN A 165 -3.27 -14.45 10.32
CA ASN A 165 -3.78 -15.06 11.55
C ASN A 165 -4.03 -16.56 11.37
N GLN A 166 -4.59 -16.98 10.24
CA GLN A 166 -4.80 -18.40 9.96
C GLN A 166 -3.46 -19.15 9.85
N ALA A 167 -2.47 -18.57 9.17
CA ALA A 167 -1.13 -19.16 9.04
C ALA A 167 -0.42 -19.33 10.39
N ASN A 168 -0.56 -18.36 11.30
CA ASN A 168 0.13 -18.37 12.59
C ASN A 168 -0.58 -19.19 13.69
N ALA A 169 -1.91 -19.28 13.65
CA ALA A 169 -2.69 -19.93 14.71
C ALA A 169 -2.82 -21.45 14.56
N GLY A 170 -2.12 -22.07 13.60
CA GLY A 170 -2.40 -23.46 13.22
C GLY A 170 -3.86 -23.61 12.77
N GLY A 171 -4.37 -22.60 12.05
CA GLY A 171 -5.77 -22.56 11.62
C GLY A 171 -6.16 -23.81 10.85
N ASP A 172 -7.47 -24.04 10.70
CA ASP A 172 -7.99 -25.18 9.95
C ASP A 172 -7.27 -25.26 8.58
N GLY A 173 -6.39 -26.25 8.44
CA GLY A 173 -5.52 -26.37 7.27
C GLY A 173 -6.32 -26.44 5.98
N GLN A 174 -7.56 -26.90 6.04
CA GLN A 174 -8.50 -26.92 4.93
C GLN A 174 -8.92 -25.51 4.50
N SER A 175 -9.19 -24.59 5.43
CA SER A 175 -9.53 -23.19 5.13
C SER A 175 -8.35 -22.42 4.52
N ILE A 176 -7.13 -22.66 5.01
CA ILE A 176 -5.89 -22.07 4.47
C ILE A 176 -5.68 -22.54 3.03
N MET A 177 -5.77 -23.86 2.80
CA MET A 177 -5.65 -24.41 1.45
C MET A 177 -6.70 -23.84 0.50
N GLN A 178 -7.97 -23.76 0.92
CA GLN A 178 -9.03 -23.16 0.08
C GLN A 178 -8.74 -21.72 -0.32
N TRP A 179 -8.20 -20.91 0.60
CA TRP A 179 -7.87 -19.51 0.31
C TRP A 179 -6.68 -19.39 -0.64
N HIS A 180 -5.64 -20.22 -0.42
CA HIS A 180 -4.50 -20.30 -1.34
C HIS A 180 -4.92 -20.79 -2.73
N ASP A 181 -5.73 -21.83 -2.82
CA ASP A 181 -6.24 -22.37 -4.08
C ASP A 181 -7.05 -21.33 -4.84
N ARG A 182 -7.85 -20.52 -4.13
CA ARG A 182 -8.63 -19.47 -4.78
C ARG A 182 -7.77 -18.34 -5.34
N LEU A 183 -6.73 -17.94 -4.62
CA LEU A 183 -5.74 -16.97 -5.11
C LEU A 183 -5.01 -17.52 -6.35
N ALA A 184 -4.54 -18.77 -6.28
CA ALA A 184 -3.84 -19.44 -7.37
C ALA A 184 -4.73 -19.63 -8.61
N PHE A 185 -6.02 -19.95 -8.41
CA PHE A 185 -6.99 -20.05 -9.49
C PHE A 185 -7.06 -18.75 -10.30
N TYR A 186 -7.24 -17.61 -9.62
CA TYR A 186 -7.36 -16.33 -10.31
C TYR A 186 -6.05 -15.88 -10.95
N GLU A 187 -4.92 -16.11 -10.27
CA GLU A 187 -3.60 -15.86 -10.86
C GLU A 187 -3.41 -16.65 -12.17
N ALA A 188 -3.76 -17.94 -12.19
CA ALA A 188 -3.70 -18.77 -13.38
C ALA A 188 -4.64 -18.26 -14.48
N GLU A 189 -5.90 -17.96 -14.13
CA GLU A 189 -6.90 -17.45 -15.06
C GLU A 189 -6.43 -16.18 -15.77
N TYR A 190 -5.91 -15.19 -15.03
CA TYR A 190 -5.41 -13.96 -15.63
C TYR A 190 -4.09 -14.16 -16.37
N SER A 191 -3.22 -15.06 -15.91
CA SER A 191 -1.98 -15.40 -16.63
C SER A 191 -2.27 -15.98 -18.01
N GLU A 192 -3.29 -16.85 -18.13
CA GLU A 192 -3.73 -17.38 -19.42
C GLU A 192 -4.29 -16.29 -20.34
N ARG A 193 -4.99 -15.30 -19.79
CA ARG A 193 -5.51 -14.17 -20.57
C ARG A 193 -4.38 -13.32 -21.13
N TYR A 194 -3.35 -13.05 -20.34
CA TYR A 194 -2.17 -12.30 -20.79
C TYR A 194 -1.34 -13.08 -21.81
N ALA A 195 -1.20 -14.40 -21.65
CA ALA A 195 -0.47 -15.24 -22.60
C ALA A 195 -1.12 -15.35 -24.00
N LYS A 196 -2.41 -14.97 -24.13
CA LYS A 196 -3.16 -14.98 -25.40
C LYS A 196 -3.16 -13.63 -26.13
N GLN A 197 -2.59 -12.59 -25.53
CA GLN A 197 -2.47 -11.25 -26.11
C GLN A 197 -1.11 -11.07 -26.79
#